data_AF-A0A0G0VCK9-F1
#
_entry.id   AF-A0A0G0VCK9-F1
#
_cell.length_a   1.000
_cell.length_b   1.000
_cell.length_c   1.000
_cell.angle_alpha   90.00
_cell.angle_beta   90.00
_cell.angle_gamma   90.00
#
_symmetry.space_group_name_H-M   'P 1'
#
loop_
_entity.id
_entity.type
_entity.pdbx_description
1 polymer ?
#
loop_
_entity_poly.entity_id
_entity_poly.type
_entity_poly.pdbx_seq_one_letter_code
_entity_poly.pdbx_strand_id
1 'polypeptide(L)'
;MEHNNVIIRFERVSFSYGEDNPILDEADFSMREDAKFTVVGQNGAGKSTIFKLITGELKPDEGKIHLPLKTTIATAKQVMAREYLEESVRTYFSHAFSDIQYDLDRRIKDVLEVVNLDAPLDKNVGAFSGGQQARLLLAYALIQEPDILLLDEPTNNLDRDGIDHLTGFLMMYPKTVLVISHDADFLNAFTEGVLHLDVFTGKVEKYDGNYDDVVREIAARVERDRMRNAQLLKDIQDRKDKINFFSHKGGKMRKLASKLRDQVSDAEENMVDVRRDDKTIKDFTIPSQPFSDVLVHLTSLKTIRNHEAKRVDIDVKMRKGNHLLISGPNGIGKSTLLRTLAEGTDPGAKITEGVKVGYYRQDFSGLDFDKSAYQVLEASMEVPDNEMIRRTAAQFLLDSDALRTQVGSLSEGQKGLLCFACFVLQTPSLLIFDEPTNHINFRHLPVIARALDAYEGALILVSHAPDFVKEIHFDQIIDLAVL
;
A
#
# COMPACT_ATOMS: atom_id res chain seq x y z
N MET A 1 -21.12 19.34 30.35
CA MET A 1 -21.73 19.41 29.00
C MET A 1 -20.71 20.10 28.12
N GLU A 2 -19.66 19.39 27.73
CA GLU A 2 -18.56 19.93 26.93
C GLU A 2 -19.06 20.20 25.51
N HIS A 3 -18.72 21.38 25.00
CA HIS A 3 -19.08 21.80 23.65
C HIS A 3 -18.25 20.99 22.67
N ASN A 4 -18.94 20.14 21.90
CA ASN A 4 -18.38 19.24 20.91
C ASN A 4 -17.99 20.06 19.65
N ASN A 5 -16.92 20.85 19.75
CA ASN A 5 -16.49 21.77 18.71
C ASN A 5 -15.86 21.03 17.52
N VAL A 6 -16.08 21.58 16.32
CA VAL A 6 -15.54 21.05 15.06
C VAL A 6 -14.24 21.77 14.74
N ILE A 7 -13.14 21.02 14.58
CA ILE A 7 -11.80 21.56 14.30
C ILE A 7 -11.44 21.55 12.81
N ILE A 8 -11.96 20.59 12.05
CA ILE A 8 -11.80 20.51 10.59
C ILE A 8 -13.17 20.29 9.97
N ARG A 9 -13.53 21.09 8.97
CA ARG A 9 -14.73 20.87 8.17
C ARG A 9 -14.45 21.01 6.68
N PHE A 10 -14.71 19.95 5.94
CA PHE A 10 -14.71 19.93 4.48
C PHE A 10 -16.17 20.12 4.03
N GLU A 11 -16.41 21.13 3.19
CA GLU A 11 -17.72 21.40 2.59
C GLU A 11 -17.61 21.24 1.07
N ARG A 12 -18.06 20.09 0.56
CA ARG A 12 -18.08 19.73 -0.88
C ARG A 12 -16.77 20.02 -1.59
N VAL A 13 -15.67 19.58 -1.00
CA VAL A 13 -14.32 19.87 -1.51
C VAL A 13 -13.96 18.94 -2.66
N SER A 14 -13.64 19.53 -3.81
CA SER A 14 -13.11 18.79 -4.96
C SER A 14 -11.71 19.27 -5.29
N PHE A 15 -10.84 18.35 -5.74
CA PHE A 15 -9.46 18.65 -6.07
C PHE A 15 -8.91 17.71 -7.15
N SER A 16 -8.16 18.25 -8.11
CA SER A 16 -7.54 17.53 -9.21
C SER A 16 -6.06 17.93 -9.40
N TYR A 17 -5.21 16.97 -9.76
CA TYR A 17 -3.84 17.26 -10.20
C TYR A 17 -3.79 17.51 -11.72
N GLY A 18 -4.03 18.75 -12.14
CA GLY A 18 -4.19 19.09 -13.55
C GLY A 18 -5.60 18.76 -14.06
N GLU A 19 -5.83 18.91 -15.37
CA GLU A 19 -7.19 18.83 -15.95
C GLU A 19 -7.78 17.41 -15.97
N ASP A 20 -6.94 16.36 -16.05
CA ASP A 20 -7.40 14.97 -16.29
C ASP A 20 -7.18 14.01 -15.11
N ASN A 21 -6.89 14.52 -13.91
CA ASN A 21 -6.59 13.66 -12.75
C ASN A 21 -7.35 14.10 -11.49
N PRO A 22 -8.68 13.87 -11.44
CA PRO A 22 -9.48 14.14 -10.25
C PRO A 22 -9.08 13.23 -9.10
N ILE A 23 -8.85 13.81 -7.92
CA ILE A 23 -8.43 13.09 -6.71
C ILE A 23 -9.53 13.10 -5.66
N LEU A 24 -10.17 14.26 -5.45
CA LEU A 24 -11.30 14.41 -4.53
C LEU A 24 -12.52 14.92 -5.29
N ASP A 25 -13.67 14.34 -5.00
CA ASP A 25 -14.97 14.68 -5.58
C ASP A 25 -15.97 14.95 -4.46
N GLU A 26 -16.35 16.22 -4.30
CA GLU A 26 -17.36 16.70 -3.35
C GLU A 26 -17.17 16.16 -1.92
N ALA A 27 -15.94 16.08 -1.43
CA ALA A 27 -15.63 15.59 -0.09
C ALA A 27 -16.33 16.44 0.98
N ASP A 28 -17.18 15.80 1.80
CA ASP A 28 -17.96 16.46 2.85
C ASP A 28 -17.84 15.67 4.16
N PHE A 29 -17.10 16.22 5.10
CA PHE A 29 -16.92 15.62 6.42
C PHE A 29 -16.54 16.67 7.46
N SER A 30 -16.71 16.29 8.73
CA SER A 30 -16.28 17.11 9.86
C SER A 30 -15.60 16.27 10.93
N MET A 31 -14.61 16.87 11.56
CA MET A 31 -13.83 16.29 12.64
C MET A 31 -13.94 17.17 13.87
N ARG A 32 -14.05 16.51 15.02
CA ARG A 32 -14.16 17.18 16.32
C ARG A 32 -12.78 17.45 16.88
N GLU A 33 -12.70 18.43 17.77
CA GLU A 33 -11.53 18.61 18.64
C GLU A 33 -11.25 17.32 19.43
N ASP A 34 -9.97 17.09 19.74
CA ASP A 34 -9.44 15.99 20.56
C ASP A 34 -9.66 14.58 19.99
N ALA A 35 -10.25 14.49 18.79
CA ALA A 35 -10.58 13.24 18.14
C ALA A 35 -9.37 12.64 17.41
N LYS A 36 -9.30 11.32 17.40
CA LYS A 36 -8.24 10.55 16.73
C LYS A 36 -8.82 9.84 15.53
N PHE A 37 -8.42 10.30 14.36
CA PHE A 37 -8.93 9.78 13.10
C PHE A 37 -7.82 9.14 12.27
N THR A 38 -8.24 8.19 11.47
CA THR A 38 -7.36 7.50 10.53
C THR A 38 -7.86 7.70 9.12
N VAL A 39 -6.93 7.90 8.19
CA VAL A 39 -7.23 8.06 6.77
C VAL A 39 -6.80 6.78 6.06
N VAL A 40 -7.77 6.09 5.48
CA VAL A 40 -7.56 4.81 4.78
C VAL A 40 -7.97 4.94 3.32
N GLY A 41 -7.32 4.19 2.45
CA GLY A 41 -7.59 4.21 1.02
C GLY A 41 -6.43 3.61 0.24
N GLN A 42 -6.67 3.25 -1.01
CA GLN A 42 -5.63 2.71 -1.88
C GLN A 42 -4.52 3.74 -2.15
N ASN A 43 -3.38 3.31 -2.69
CA ASN A 43 -2.36 4.24 -3.17
C ASN A 43 -2.93 5.04 -4.34
N GLY A 44 -2.66 6.34 -4.36
CA GLY A 44 -3.27 7.27 -5.31
C GLY A 44 -4.68 7.77 -4.94
N ALA A 45 -5.30 7.26 -3.87
CA ALA A 45 -6.63 7.71 -3.44
C ALA A 45 -6.69 9.16 -2.91
N GLY A 46 -5.55 9.84 -2.75
CA GLY A 46 -5.50 11.22 -2.25
C GLY A 46 -5.26 11.36 -0.74
N LYS A 47 -4.76 10.34 -0.04
CA LYS A 47 -4.50 10.38 1.41
C LYS A 47 -3.61 11.55 1.81
N SER A 48 -2.40 11.64 1.24
CA SER A 48 -1.49 12.76 1.45
C SER A 48 -2.00 14.07 0.83
N THR A 49 -2.90 14.00 -0.17
CA THR A 49 -3.55 15.19 -0.74
C THR A 49 -4.49 15.85 0.26
N ILE A 50 -5.25 15.07 1.05
CA ILE A 50 -6.05 15.60 2.16
C ILE A 50 -5.16 16.36 3.15
N PHE A 51 -4.00 15.82 3.51
CA PHE A 51 -3.08 16.50 4.43
C PHE A 51 -2.61 17.84 3.86
N LYS A 52 -2.19 17.86 2.59
CA LYS A 52 -1.76 19.09 1.91
C LYS A 52 -2.88 20.13 1.77
N LEU A 53 -4.13 19.70 1.64
CA LEU A 53 -5.30 20.57 1.63
C LEU A 53 -5.58 21.14 3.03
N ILE A 54 -5.42 20.34 4.09
CA ILE A 54 -5.55 20.77 5.48
C ILE A 54 -4.45 21.78 5.86
N THR A 55 -3.20 21.52 5.45
CA THR A 55 -2.07 22.45 5.71
C THR A 55 -2.12 23.72 4.85
N GLY A 56 -2.96 23.74 3.82
CA GLY A 56 -3.08 24.86 2.87
C GLY A 56 -1.96 24.92 1.83
N GLU A 57 -1.11 23.89 1.74
CA GLU A 57 -0.13 23.73 0.65
C GLU A 57 -0.81 23.57 -0.70
N LEU A 58 -1.98 22.93 -0.72
CA LEU A 58 -2.87 22.84 -1.86
C LEU A 58 -4.15 23.62 -1.58
N LYS A 59 -4.75 24.15 -2.64
CA LYS A 59 -6.06 24.80 -2.58
C LYS A 59 -7.08 23.89 -3.27
N PRO A 60 -8.30 23.78 -2.71
CA PRO A 60 -9.36 23.05 -3.38
C PRO A 60 -9.77 23.79 -4.67
N ASP A 61 -10.15 23.03 -5.69
CA ASP A 61 -10.68 23.58 -6.95
C ASP A 61 -12.12 24.06 -6.72
N GLU A 62 -12.90 23.28 -5.97
CA GLU A 62 -14.26 23.60 -5.55
C GLU A 62 -14.46 23.29 -4.07
N GLY A 63 -15.48 23.90 -3.46
CA GLY A 63 -15.78 23.74 -2.04
C GLY A 63 -14.90 24.57 -1.12
N LYS A 64 -15.00 24.30 0.19
CA LYS A 64 -14.26 25.03 1.22
C LYS A 64 -13.79 24.12 2.35
N ILE A 65 -12.61 24.43 2.87
CA ILE A 65 -12.08 23.82 4.09
C ILE A 65 -12.08 24.89 5.18
N HIS A 66 -12.75 24.60 6.29
CA HIS A 66 -12.82 25.49 7.44
C HIS A 66 -11.99 24.93 8.59
N LEU A 67 -11.13 25.79 9.13
CA LEU A 67 -10.32 25.56 10.32
C LEU A 67 -10.55 26.75 11.27
N PRO A 68 -10.66 26.54 12.59
CA PRO A 68 -10.71 27.63 13.55
C PRO A 68 -9.51 28.58 13.41
N LEU A 69 -9.73 29.86 13.70
CA LEU A 69 -8.66 30.87 13.63
C LEU A 69 -7.54 30.54 14.62
N LYS A 70 -6.28 30.65 14.15
CA LYS A 70 -5.04 30.36 14.92
C LYS A 70 -4.78 28.89 15.26
N THR A 71 -5.50 27.96 14.63
CA THR A 71 -5.22 26.52 14.78
C THR A 71 -3.78 26.22 14.35
N THR A 72 -3.02 25.58 15.23
CA THR A 72 -1.65 25.13 14.93
C THR A 72 -1.68 23.73 14.34
N ILE A 73 -0.93 23.52 13.26
CA ILE A 73 -0.86 22.24 12.55
C ILE A 73 0.59 21.86 12.42
N ALA A 74 0.95 20.63 12.81
CA ALA A 74 2.26 20.07 12.52
C ALA A 74 2.11 18.78 11.71
N THR A 75 3.08 18.57 10.81
CA THR A 75 3.19 17.37 9.99
C THR A 75 4.59 16.80 10.10
N ALA A 76 4.70 15.48 10.18
CA ALA A 76 5.98 14.79 10.11
C ALA A 76 6.47 14.80 8.66
N LYS A 77 7.46 15.64 8.35
CA LYS A 77 8.09 15.66 7.02
C LYS A 77 8.81 14.33 6.77
N GLN A 78 8.90 13.93 5.50
CA GLN A 78 9.58 12.69 5.12
C GLN A 78 11.09 12.86 4.96
N VAL A 79 11.58 14.06 4.65
CA VAL A 79 12.99 14.32 4.33
C VAL A 79 13.51 15.52 5.13
N MET A 80 14.67 15.34 5.78
CA MET A 80 15.39 16.42 6.46
C MET A 80 15.90 17.43 5.43
N ALA A 81 15.59 18.71 5.65
CA ALA A 81 16.09 19.77 4.78
C ALA A 81 17.61 19.92 4.93
N ARG A 82 18.30 20.17 3.81
CA ARG A 82 19.77 20.25 3.77
C ARG A 82 20.35 21.31 4.70
N GLU A 83 19.62 22.40 4.91
CA GLU A 83 20.01 23.49 5.79
C GLU A 83 20.15 23.09 7.26
N TYR A 84 19.40 22.08 7.72
CA TYR A 84 19.46 21.61 9.11
C TYR A 84 20.52 20.54 9.36
N LEU A 85 21.17 20.00 8.32
CA LEU A 85 22.10 18.86 8.47
C LEU A 85 23.35 19.22 9.29
N GLU A 86 23.80 20.46 9.20
CA GLU A 86 24.97 20.95 9.93
C GLU A 86 24.64 21.48 11.33
N GLU A 87 23.35 21.55 11.68
CA GLU A 87 22.90 22.01 12.99
C GLU A 87 22.93 20.88 14.02
N SER A 88 23.17 21.23 15.28
CA SER A 88 23.01 20.30 16.41
C SER A 88 21.53 19.94 16.58
N VAL A 89 21.24 18.77 17.14
CA VAL A 89 19.86 18.37 17.51
C VAL A 89 19.20 19.47 18.35
N ARG A 90 19.91 20.06 19.33
CA ARG A 90 19.37 21.15 20.14
C ARG A 90 18.95 22.37 19.31
N THR A 91 19.82 22.82 18.40
CA THR A 91 19.56 23.96 17.52
C THR A 91 18.39 23.66 16.60
N TYR A 92 18.38 22.48 15.99
CA TYR A 92 17.30 22.06 15.10
C TYR A 92 15.94 22.14 15.79
N PHE A 93 15.80 21.55 16.99
CA PHE A 93 14.56 21.58 17.75
C PHE A 93 14.18 22.98 18.27
N SER A 94 15.12 23.91 18.40
CA SER A 94 14.80 25.28 18.81
C SER A 94 13.97 26.03 17.75
N HIS A 95 14.08 25.66 16.47
CA HIS A 95 13.28 26.24 15.38
C HIS A 95 11.79 25.90 15.47
N ALA A 96 11.41 24.92 16.30
CA ALA A 96 10.00 24.58 16.54
C ALA A 96 9.25 25.68 17.33
N PHE A 97 9.98 26.62 17.95
CA PHE A 97 9.41 27.63 18.83
C PHE A 97 9.80 29.04 18.40
N SER A 98 8.87 29.99 18.51
CA SER A 98 9.14 31.42 18.31
C SER A 98 9.91 32.05 19.47
N ASP A 99 9.80 31.47 20.66
CA ASP A 99 10.31 32.01 21.92
C ASP A 99 11.27 31.02 22.59
N ILE A 100 12.21 31.56 23.37
CA ILE A 100 13.21 30.76 24.11
C ILE A 100 12.50 29.83 25.10
N GLN A 101 12.66 28.53 24.89
CA GLN A 101 12.16 27.50 25.80
C GLN A 101 13.24 27.15 26.84
N TYR A 102 12.99 27.47 28.11
CA TYR A 102 13.96 27.23 29.20
C TYR A 102 14.12 25.74 29.55
N ASP A 103 13.14 24.91 29.19
CA ASP A 103 13.10 23.47 29.40
C ASP A 103 13.29 22.67 28.10
N LEU A 104 13.80 23.30 27.04
CA LEU A 104 13.97 22.69 25.71
C LEU A 104 14.65 21.33 25.76
N ASP A 105 15.76 21.21 26.47
CA ASP A 105 16.54 19.97 26.56
C ASP A 105 15.73 18.81 27.17
N ARG A 106 14.84 19.12 28.13
CA ARG A 106 13.94 18.13 28.72
C ARG A 106 12.86 17.74 27.72
N ARG A 107 12.21 18.72 27.10
CA ARG A 107 11.15 18.47 26.09
C ARG A 107 11.68 17.65 24.91
N ILE A 108 12.91 17.94 24.45
CA ILE A 108 13.58 17.15 23.41
C ILE A 108 13.77 15.71 23.86
N LYS A 109 14.25 15.47 25.09
CA LYS A 109 14.41 14.10 25.61
C LYS A 109 13.08 13.35 25.68
N ASP A 110 12.02 14.00 26.17
CA ASP A 110 10.70 13.40 26.31
C ASP A 110 10.16 12.96 24.93
N VAL A 111 10.27 13.79 23.88
CA VAL A 111 9.83 13.39 22.52
C VAL A 111 10.76 12.40 21.83
N LEU A 112 12.06 12.41 22.13
CA LEU A 112 13.01 11.42 21.61
C LEU A 112 12.75 10.02 22.18
N GLU A 113 12.31 9.93 23.44
CA GLU A 113 11.89 8.69 24.08
C GLU A 113 10.63 8.11 23.40
N VAL A 114 9.67 8.97 23.04
CA VAL A 114 8.45 8.57 22.31
C VAL A 114 8.76 7.92 20.97
N VAL A 115 9.77 8.43 20.24
CA VAL A 115 10.18 7.86 18.95
C VAL A 115 11.28 6.79 19.08
N ASN A 116 11.58 6.36 20.31
CA ASN A 116 12.65 5.40 20.63
C ASN A 116 13.98 5.74 19.94
N LEU A 117 14.47 6.96 20.15
CA LEU A 117 15.73 7.44 19.57
C LEU A 117 16.64 8.03 20.65
N ASP A 118 17.79 7.39 20.88
CA ASP A 118 18.88 8.01 21.63
C ASP A 118 19.68 8.95 20.72
N ALA A 119 19.50 10.26 20.92
CA ALA A 119 20.17 11.30 20.16
C ALA A 119 20.82 12.34 21.10
N PRO A 120 22.16 12.37 21.18
CA PRO A 120 22.87 13.41 21.92
C PRO A 120 22.55 14.81 21.35
N LEU A 121 22.22 15.75 22.23
CA LEU A 121 21.74 17.09 21.86
C LEU A 121 22.77 17.91 21.05
N ASP A 122 24.06 17.68 21.29
CA ASP A 122 25.17 18.38 20.62
C ASP A 122 25.57 17.74 19.28
N LYS A 123 25.00 16.58 18.93
CA LYS A 123 25.33 15.88 17.68
C LYS A 123 24.62 16.55 16.50
N ASN A 124 25.30 16.65 15.36
CA ASN A 124 24.72 17.19 14.13
C ASN A 124 23.64 16.26 13.55
N VAL A 125 22.54 16.83 13.08
CA VAL A 125 21.41 16.09 12.46
C VAL A 125 21.85 15.30 11.22
N GLY A 126 22.82 15.82 10.45
CA GLY A 126 23.39 15.16 9.29
C GLY A 126 24.19 13.88 9.59
N ALA A 127 24.61 13.68 10.84
CA ALA A 127 25.37 12.51 11.27
C ALA A 127 24.49 11.31 11.70
N PHE A 128 23.16 11.42 11.56
CA PHE A 128 22.20 10.35 11.78
C PHE A 128 21.86 9.64 10.46
N SER A 129 21.49 8.35 10.50
CA SER A 129 20.96 7.67 9.31
C SER A 129 19.65 8.28 8.85
N GLY A 130 19.24 8.02 7.60
CA GLY A 130 17.91 8.40 7.09
C GLY A 130 16.76 7.92 7.99
N GLY A 131 16.84 6.71 8.55
CA GLY A 131 15.83 6.21 9.49
C GLY A 131 15.80 6.97 10.81
N GLN A 132 16.98 7.26 11.39
CA GLN A 132 17.08 8.11 12.59
C GLN A 132 16.66 9.57 12.31
N GLN A 133 16.96 10.09 11.13
CA GLN A 133 16.50 11.41 10.68
C GLN A 133 14.98 11.45 10.54
N ALA A 134 14.34 10.39 10.03
CA ALA A 134 12.89 10.28 10.00
C ALA A 134 12.28 10.27 11.42
N ARG A 135 12.91 9.57 12.37
CA ARG A 135 12.52 9.62 13.79
C ARG A 135 12.68 11.03 14.38
N LEU A 136 13.75 11.75 14.04
CA LEU A 136 13.94 13.15 14.44
C LEU A 136 12.86 14.07 13.86
N LEU A 137 12.46 13.88 12.59
CA LEU A 137 11.38 14.64 11.95
C LEU A 137 10.03 14.39 12.64
N LEU A 138 9.76 13.14 13.01
CA LEU A 138 8.58 12.79 13.79
C LEU A 138 8.61 13.48 15.17
N ALA A 139 9.70 13.33 15.92
CA ALA A 139 9.86 13.99 17.22
C ALA A 139 9.76 15.53 17.12
N TYR A 140 10.26 16.12 16.05
CA TYR A 140 10.13 17.55 15.76
C TYR A 140 8.68 17.98 15.52
N ALA A 141 7.84 17.14 14.91
CA ALA A 141 6.41 17.41 14.80
C ALA A 141 5.71 17.30 16.17
N LEU A 142 6.10 16.33 16.99
CA LEU A 142 5.51 16.10 18.32
C LEU A 142 5.82 17.22 19.32
N ILE A 143 7.06 17.74 19.32
CA ILE A 143 7.48 18.77 20.30
C ILE A 143 6.71 20.10 20.15
N GLN A 144 6.13 20.35 18.97
CA GLN A 144 5.35 21.56 18.69
C GLN A 144 4.00 21.55 19.41
N GLU A 145 3.52 20.40 19.88
CA GLU A 145 2.21 20.22 20.53
C GLU A 145 1.05 20.88 19.75
N PRO A 146 0.90 20.62 18.43
CA PRO A 146 -0.09 21.29 17.58
C PRO A 146 -1.52 20.90 17.94
N ASP A 147 -2.47 21.78 17.64
CA ASP A 147 -3.92 21.52 17.75
C ASP A 147 -4.39 20.40 16.82
N ILE A 148 -3.73 20.28 15.66
CA ILE A 148 -3.90 19.18 14.71
C ILE A 148 -2.53 18.56 14.40
N LEU A 149 -2.36 17.29 14.73
CA LEU A 149 -1.18 16.50 14.35
C LEU A 149 -1.50 15.63 13.13
N LEU A 150 -0.74 15.79 12.05
CA LEU A 150 -0.87 15.02 10.81
C LEU A 150 0.33 14.09 10.65
N LEU A 151 0.11 12.77 10.65
CA LEU A 151 1.17 11.77 10.53
C LEU A 151 0.96 10.90 9.29
N ASP A 152 1.89 10.99 8.34
CA ASP A 152 1.86 10.21 7.09
C ASP A 152 2.87 9.06 7.16
N GLU A 153 2.38 7.84 7.30
CA GLU A 153 3.15 6.60 7.48
C GLU A 153 4.23 6.67 8.58
N PRO A 154 3.85 7.02 9.83
CA PRO A 154 4.83 7.22 10.90
C PRO A 154 5.55 5.92 11.33
N THR A 155 4.97 4.75 11.04
CA THR A 155 5.50 3.43 11.43
C THR A 155 6.66 2.95 10.55
N ASN A 156 6.80 3.45 9.32
CA ASN A 156 7.76 2.93 8.32
C ASN A 156 9.24 2.92 8.78
N ASN A 157 9.61 3.83 9.69
CA ASN A 157 10.98 3.98 10.17
C ASN A 157 11.15 3.63 11.66
N LEU A 158 10.13 3.03 12.27
CA LEU A 158 10.12 2.63 13.67
C LEU A 158 10.33 1.12 13.80
N ASP A 159 11.02 0.72 14.85
CA ASP A 159 11.04 -0.67 15.32
C ASP A 159 9.79 -0.93 16.16
N ARG A 160 9.58 -2.18 16.56
CA ARG A 160 8.40 -2.57 17.36
C ARG A 160 8.28 -1.74 18.64
N ASP A 161 9.36 -1.57 19.38
CA ASP A 161 9.37 -0.78 20.62
C ASP A 161 9.02 0.68 20.35
N GLY A 162 9.52 1.26 19.24
CA GLY A 162 9.16 2.62 18.80
C GLY A 162 7.70 2.75 18.37
N ILE A 163 7.12 1.73 17.74
CA ILE A 163 5.68 1.70 17.41
C ILE A 163 4.87 1.66 18.71
N ASP A 164 5.25 0.82 19.68
CA ASP A 164 4.55 0.71 20.96
C ASP A 164 4.61 2.05 21.74
N HIS A 165 5.77 2.71 21.77
CA HIS A 165 5.94 4.03 22.41
C HIS A 165 5.10 5.12 21.72
N LEU A 166 5.14 5.19 20.38
CA LEU A 166 4.34 6.14 19.62
C LEU A 166 2.84 5.88 19.82
N THR A 167 2.43 4.62 19.84
CA THR A 167 1.03 4.22 20.09
C THR A 167 0.58 4.72 21.46
N GLY A 168 1.36 4.45 22.51
CA GLY A 168 1.05 4.91 23.87
C GLY A 168 0.98 6.45 23.96
N PHE A 169 1.88 7.16 23.27
CA PHE A 169 1.83 8.61 23.18
C PHE A 169 0.56 9.09 22.49
N LEU A 170 0.22 8.56 21.32
CA LEU A 170 -0.97 8.98 20.56
C LEU A 170 -2.27 8.68 21.29
N MET A 171 -2.35 7.56 22.03
CA MET A 171 -3.49 7.26 22.89
C MET A 171 -3.71 8.32 23.98
N MET A 172 -2.62 8.83 24.56
CA MET A 172 -2.66 9.86 25.60
C MET A 172 -2.62 11.30 25.07
N TYR A 173 -2.45 11.48 23.76
CA TYR A 173 -2.38 12.81 23.16
C TYR A 173 -3.74 13.50 23.28
N PRO A 174 -3.81 14.68 23.94
CA PRO A 174 -5.09 15.29 24.28
C PRO A 174 -5.76 16.00 23.11
N LYS A 175 -5.04 16.26 22.01
CA LYS A 175 -5.51 17.05 20.87
C LYS A 175 -5.81 16.17 19.65
N THR A 176 -6.22 16.80 18.55
CA THR A 176 -6.68 16.11 17.34
C THR A 176 -5.51 15.47 16.58
N VAL A 177 -5.68 14.22 16.14
CA VAL A 177 -4.68 13.49 15.33
C VAL A 177 -5.33 12.93 14.08
N LEU A 178 -4.69 13.11 12.93
CA LEU A 178 -4.95 12.30 11.73
C LEU A 178 -3.73 11.46 11.40
N VAL A 179 -3.95 10.17 11.22
CA VAL A 179 -2.88 9.23 10.85
C VAL A 179 -3.22 8.55 9.52
N ILE A 180 -2.23 8.47 8.64
CA ILE A 180 -2.21 7.56 7.50
C ILE A 180 -1.23 6.45 7.84
N SER A 181 -1.69 5.20 7.83
CA SER A 181 -0.81 4.04 7.98
C SER A 181 -1.39 2.80 7.32
N HIS A 182 -0.53 1.84 7.01
CA HIS A 182 -0.91 0.49 6.62
C HIS A 182 -0.89 -0.52 7.78
N ASP A 183 -0.48 -0.12 8.99
CA ASP A 183 -0.40 -1.00 10.17
C ASP A 183 -1.75 -1.04 10.92
N ALA A 184 -2.46 -2.17 10.82
CA ALA A 184 -3.78 -2.34 11.41
C ALA A 184 -3.76 -2.33 12.95
N ASP A 185 -2.79 -2.98 13.58
CA ASP A 185 -2.70 -3.07 15.04
C ASP A 185 -2.42 -1.68 15.64
N PHE A 186 -1.53 -0.92 14.99
CA PHE A 186 -1.23 0.47 15.34
C PHE A 186 -2.48 1.36 15.26
N LEU A 187 -3.18 1.33 14.12
CA LEU A 187 -4.35 2.17 13.90
C LEU A 187 -5.49 1.81 14.87
N ASN A 188 -5.74 0.53 15.09
CA ASN A 188 -6.85 0.08 15.91
C ASN A 188 -6.71 0.47 17.40
N ALA A 189 -5.48 0.70 17.87
CA ALA A 189 -5.21 1.02 19.27
C ALA A 189 -5.77 2.38 19.73
N PHE A 190 -5.90 3.36 18.83
CA PHE A 190 -6.30 4.73 19.18
C PHE A 190 -7.36 5.34 18.27
N THR A 191 -7.74 4.69 17.16
CA THR A 191 -8.70 5.24 16.19
C THR A 191 -10.11 5.31 16.78
N GLU A 192 -10.71 6.49 16.69
CA GLU A 192 -12.11 6.76 17.06
C GLU A 192 -13.02 6.96 15.83
N GLY A 193 -12.41 7.21 14.66
CA GLY A 193 -13.11 7.30 13.38
C GLY A 193 -12.18 7.17 12.19
N VAL A 194 -12.74 6.80 11.05
CA VAL A 194 -12.00 6.49 9.83
C VAL A 194 -12.55 7.31 8.66
N LEU A 195 -11.67 7.97 7.94
CA LEU A 195 -11.94 8.58 6.64
C LEU A 195 -11.50 7.60 5.56
N HIS A 196 -12.46 7.00 4.87
CA HIS A 196 -12.22 6.11 3.74
C HIS A 196 -12.24 6.90 2.43
N LEU A 197 -11.10 6.92 1.75
CA LEU A 197 -10.93 7.58 0.46
C LEU A 197 -11.04 6.57 -0.65
N ASP A 198 -11.94 6.89 -1.56
CA ASP A 198 -12.24 6.06 -2.69
C ASP A 198 -11.51 6.55 -3.95
N VAL A 199 -10.47 5.83 -4.37
CA VAL A 199 -9.63 6.23 -5.52
C VAL A 199 -10.40 6.37 -6.84
N PHE A 200 -11.56 5.71 -6.99
CA PHE A 200 -12.29 5.72 -8.25
C PHE A 200 -13.37 6.78 -8.32
N THR A 201 -14.03 7.04 -7.19
CA THR A 201 -15.04 8.10 -7.15
C THR A 201 -14.49 9.42 -6.65
N GLY A 202 -13.28 9.47 -6.07
CA GLY A 202 -12.75 10.64 -5.37
C GLY A 202 -13.53 10.98 -4.09
N LYS A 203 -14.53 10.19 -3.72
CA LYS A 203 -15.37 10.43 -2.55
C LYS A 203 -14.65 10.07 -1.26
N VAL A 204 -14.95 10.88 -0.23
CA VAL A 204 -14.48 10.66 1.13
C VAL A 204 -15.68 10.27 1.98
N GLU A 205 -15.64 9.07 2.55
CA GLU A 205 -16.67 8.58 3.47
C GLU A 205 -16.12 8.57 4.89
N LYS A 206 -16.88 9.15 5.82
CA LYS A 206 -16.54 9.13 7.25
C LYS A 206 -17.29 8.01 7.95
N TYR A 207 -16.56 7.23 8.74
CA TYR A 207 -17.08 6.20 9.64
C TYR A 207 -16.66 6.53 11.07
N ASP A 208 -17.55 6.30 12.02
CA ASP A 208 -17.26 6.45 13.46
C ASP A 208 -17.07 5.04 14.06
N GLY A 209 -16.01 4.84 14.85
CA GLY A 209 -15.67 3.53 15.42
C GLY A 209 -14.17 3.23 15.36
N ASN A 210 -13.78 2.10 15.95
CA ASN A 210 -12.42 1.60 15.85
C ASN A 210 -12.12 1.13 14.41
N TYR A 211 -10.84 0.92 14.11
CA TYR A 211 -10.39 0.57 12.77
C TYR A 211 -11.00 -0.75 12.28
N ASP A 212 -10.97 -1.80 13.10
CA ASP A 212 -11.44 -3.14 12.70
C ASP A 212 -12.93 -3.20 12.37
N ASP A 213 -13.76 -2.53 13.18
CA ASP A 213 -15.20 -2.51 12.98
C ASP A 213 -15.56 -1.78 11.68
N VAL A 214 -14.88 -0.66 11.41
CA VAL A 214 -15.06 0.08 10.16
C VAL A 214 -14.59 -0.73 8.96
N VAL A 215 -13.42 -1.37 9.01
CA VAL A 215 -12.93 -2.20 7.90
C VAL A 215 -13.91 -3.35 7.61
N ARG A 216 -14.46 -3.99 8.65
CA ARG A 216 -15.51 -5.01 8.49
C ARG A 216 -16.78 -4.45 7.87
N GLU A 217 -17.21 -3.25 8.28
CA GLU A 217 -18.39 -2.59 7.73
C GLU A 217 -18.20 -2.24 6.24
N ILE A 218 -17.05 -1.67 5.89
CA ILE A 218 -16.67 -1.36 4.50
C ILE A 218 -16.66 -2.65 3.69
N ALA A 219 -16.01 -3.71 4.16
CA ALA A 219 -15.98 -5.00 3.48
C ALA A 219 -17.39 -5.60 3.29
N ALA A 220 -18.23 -5.59 4.32
CA ALA A 220 -19.60 -6.10 4.26
C ALA A 220 -20.51 -5.27 3.33
N ARG A 221 -20.28 -3.95 3.23
CA ARG A 221 -20.97 -3.08 2.28
C ARG A 221 -20.55 -3.39 0.85
N VAL A 222 -19.25 -3.46 0.59
CA VAL A 222 -18.68 -3.84 -0.72
C VAL A 222 -19.25 -5.19 -1.18
N GLU A 223 -19.31 -6.20 -0.30
CA GLU A 223 -19.90 -7.50 -0.63
C GLU A 223 -21.40 -7.43 -0.91
N ARG A 224 -22.17 -6.62 -0.15
CA ARG A 224 -23.60 -6.39 -0.42
C ARG A 224 -23.84 -5.74 -1.78
N ASP A 225 -23.05 -4.73 -2.11
CA ASP A 225 -23.15 -4.03 -3.40
C ASP A 225 -22.77 -4.96 -4.56
N ARG A 226 -21.74 -5.81 -4.39
CA ARG A 226 -21.40 -6.87 -5.36
C ARG A 226 -22.54 -7.86 -5.57
N MET A 227 -23.13 -8.38 -4.50
CA MET A 227 -24.25 -9.32 -4.58
C MET A 227 -25.46 -8.70 -5.29
N ARG A 228 -25.80 -7.46 -4.94
CA ARG A 228 -26.89 -6.71 -5.57
C ARG A 228 -26.66 -6.54 -7.07
N ASN A 229 -25.45 -6.17 -7.46
CA ASN A 229 -25.14 -5.95 -8.85
C ASN A 229 -24.99 -7.25 -9.66
N ALA A 230 -24.52 -8.34 -9.06
CA ALA A 230 -24.54 -9.67 -9.68
C ALA A 230 -25.98 -10.13 -9.98
N GLN A 231 -26.91 -9.87 -9.05
CA GLN A 231 -28.33 -10.15 -9.25
C GLN A 231 -28.92 -9.27 -10.37
N LEU A 232 -28.59 -7.97 -10.40
CA LEU A 232 -29.01 -7.07 -11.48
C LEU A 232 -28.49 -7.51 -12.84
N LEU A 233 -27.22 -7.91 -12.95
CA LEU A 233 -26.63 -8.42 -14.20
C LEU A 233 -27.34 -9.68 -14.70
N LYS A 234 -27.69 -10.61 -13.80
CA LYS A 234 -28.44 -11.81 -14.14
C LYS A 234 -29.84 -11.45 -14.65
N ASP A 235 -30.54 -10.55 -13.97
CA ASP A 235 -31.86 -10.07 -14.38
C ASP A 235 -31.80 -9.33 -15.74
N ILE A 236 -30.77 -8.52 -15.98
CA ILE A 236 -30.51 -7.85 -17.26
C ILE A 236 -30.28 -8.90 -18.36
N GLN A 237 -29.47 -9.92 -18.11
CA GLN A 237 -29.20 -10.97 -19.08
C GLN A 237 -30.47 -11.75 -19.43
N ASP A 238 -31.26 -12.18 -18.43
CA ASP A 238 -32.54 -12.87 -18.63
C ASP A 238 -33.52 -12.01 -19.44
N ARG A 239 -33.52 -10.69 -19.22
CA ARG A 239 -34.34 -9.74 -19.97
C ARG A 239 -33.82 -9.55 -21.40
N LYS A 240 -32.51 -9.48 -21.63
CA LYS A 240 -31.89 -9.44 -22.96
C LYS A 240 -32.21 -10.70 -23.76
N ASP A 241 -32.17 -11.89 -23.14
CA ASP A 241 -32.54 -13.15 -23.79
C ASP A 241 -34.02 -13.18 -24.17
N LYS A 242 -34.90 -12.68 -23.28
CA LYS A 242 -36.34 -12.48 -23.60
C LYS A 242 -36.53 -11.47 -24.73
N ILE A 243 -35.81 -10.35 -24.74
CA ILE A 243 -35.85 -9.37 -25.83
C ILE A 243 -35.47 -10.04 -27.14
N ASN A 244 -34.37 -10.77 -27.19
CA ASN A 244 -33.93 -11.49 -28.40
C ASN A 244 -34.99 -12.48 -28.89
N PHE A 245 -35.59 -13.25 -27.97
CA PHE A 245 -36.66 -14.19 -28.29
C PHE A 245 -37.94 -13.50 -28.83
N PHE A 246 -38.36 -12.37 -28.23
CA PHE A 246 -39.58 -11.67 -28.61
C PHE A 246 -39.41 -10.72 -29.81
N SER A 247 -38.18 -10.31 -30.14
CA SER A 247 -37.87 -9.40 -31.24
C SER A 247 -38.14 -10.01 -32.62
N HIS A 248 -38.05 -11.35 -32.73
CA HIS A 248 -38.41 -12.08 -33.94
C HIS A 248 -39.92 -12.34 -34.10
N LYS A 249 -40.78 -11.88 -33.17
CA LYS A 249 -42.24 -12.10 -33.20
C LYS A 249 -43.01 -10.79 -33.45
N GLY A 250 -44.03 -10.85 -34.33
CA GLY A 250 -44.88 -9.70 -34.69
C GLY A 250 -45.97 -9.35 -33.65
N GLY A 251 -46.48 -8.12 -33.70
CA GLY A 251 -47.65 -7.67 -32.93
C GLY A 251 -47.38 -7.27 -31.47
N LYS A 252 -48.21 -7.71 -30.52
CA LYS A 252 -48.13 -7.37 -29.08
C LYS A 252 -46.77 -7.71 -28.45
N MET A 253 -46.08 -8.73 -28.97
CA MET A 253 -44.76 -9.15 -28.50
C MET A 253 -43.66 -8.11 -28.79
N ARG A 254 -43.77 -7.33 -29.87
CA ARG A 254 -42.83 -6.24 -30.17
C ARG A 254 -42.92 -5.09 -29.17
N LYS A 255 -44.13 -4.79 -28.68
CA LYS A 255 -44.35 -3.79 -27.61
C LYS A 255 -43.77 -4.27 -26.27
N LEU A 256 -43.90 -5.56 -25.96
CA LEU A 256 -43.28 -6.15 -24.76
C LEU A 256 -41.75 -6.08 -24.82
N ALA A 257 -41.15 -6.36 -25.98
CA ALA A 257 -39.70 -6.24 -26.20
C ALA A 257 -39.19 -4.79 -26.11
N SER A 258 -40.00 -3.79 -26.48
CA SER A 258 -39.67 -2.37 -26.29
C SER A 258 -39.66 -2.01 -24.81
N LYS A 259 -40.72 -2.37 -24.06
CA LYS A 259 -40.81 -2.11 -22.62
C LYS A 259 -39.70 -2.79 -21.82
N LEU A 260 -39.31 -4.00 -22.23
CA LEU A 260 -38.18 -4.71 -21.62
C LEU A 260 -36.84 -4.02 -21.90
N ARG A 261 -36.66 -3.38 -23.07
CA ARG A 261 -35.46 -2.58 -23.37
C ARG A 261 -35.36 -1.37 -22.47
N ASP A 262 -36.46 -0.65 -22.29
CA ASP A 262 -36.51 0.52 -21.39
C ASP A 262 -36.14 0.09 -19.96
N GLN A 263 -36.70 -1.02 -19.47
CA GLN A 263 -36.39 -1.57 -18.15
C GLN A 263 -34.94 -2.08 -18.01
N VAL A 264 -34.31 -2.52 -19.11
CA VAL A 264 -32.89 -2.90 -19.11
C VAL A 264 -32.03 -1.64 -19.04
N SER A 265 -32.36 -0.60 -19.80
CA SER A 265 -31.67 0.70 -19.74
C SER A 265 -31.72 1.29 -18.33
N ASP A 266 -32.91 1.36 -17.73
CA ASP A 266 -33.08 1.87 -16.36
C ASP A 266 -32.30 1.02 -15.35
N ALA A 267 -32.25 -0.31 -15.53
CA ALA A 267 -31.51 -1.20 -14.63
C ALA A 267 -29.98 -1.05 -14.81
N GLU A 268 -29.51 -0.80 -16.03
CA GLU A 268 -28.10 -0.51 -16.33
C GLU A 268 -27.67 0.85 -15.76
N GLU A 269 -28.54 1.87 -15.78
CA GLU A 269 -28.28 3.18 -15.16
C GLU A 269 -28.31 3.15 -13.62
N ASN A 270 -29.14 2.28 -13.03
CA ASN A 270 -29.25 2.12 -11.57
C ASN A 270 -28.27 1.09 -10.99
N MET A 271 -27.48 0.42 -11.82
CA MET A 271 -26.35 -0.35 -11.32
C MET A 271 -25.42 0.62 -10.61
N VAL A 272 -25.23 0.41 -9.31
CA VAL A 272 -24.07 0.98 -8.63
C VAL A 272 -22.89 0.43 -9.38
N ASP A 273 -21.99 1.28 -9.86
CA ASP A 273 -20.81 0.85 -10.60
C ASP A 273 -20.11 -0.24 -9.76
N VAL A 274 -20.28 -1.53 -10.13
CA VAL A 274 -19.45 -2.59 -9.55
C VAL A 274 -18.12 -2.31 -10.13
N ARG A 275 -17.32 -1.59 -9.36
CA ARG A 275 -16.00 -1.20 -9.79
C ARG A 275 -15.29 -2.48 -10.17
N ARG A 276 -14.64 -2.51 -11.33
CA ARG A 276 -14.06 -3.75 -11.87
C ARG A 276 -13.03 -4.36 -10.90
N ASP A 277 -12.45 -3.52 -10.05
CA ASP A 277 -11.56 -3.90 -8.96
C ASP A 277 -12.26 -4.63 -7.82
N ASP A 278 -13.60 -4.63 -7.76
CA ASP A 278 -14.43 -5.48 -6.90
C ASP A 278 -14.47 -6.96 -7.27
N LYS A 279 -13.66 -7.38 -8.21
CA LYS A 279 -13.45 -8.80 -8.47
C LYS A 279 -12.16 -9.23 -7.81
N THR A 280 -12.22 -10.28 -7.01
CA THR A 280 -11.01 -10.99 -6.62
C THR A 280 -10.48 -11.74 -7.86
N ILE A 281 -9.16 -11.71 -8.08
CA ILE A 281 -8.51 -12.55 -9.11
C ILE A 281 -8.93 -14.01 -8.93
N LYS A 282 -8.99 -14.75 -10.04
CA LYS A 282 -9.29 -16.19 -9.97
C LYS A 282 -8.09 -16.94 -9.40
N ASP A 283 -8.34 -18.10 -8.82
CA ASP A 283 -7.26 -19.01 -8.45
C ASP A 283 -6.37 -19.29 -9.67
N PHE A 284 -5.06 -19.34 -9.41
CA PHE A 284 -4.05 -19.53 -10.43
C PHE A 284 -2.89 -20.37 -9.88
N THR A 285 -2.09 -20.91 -10.79
CA THR A 285 -0.89 -21.67 -10.44
C THR A 285 0.27 -21.09 -11.23
N ILE A 286 1.40 -20.89 -10.56
CA ILE A 286 2.64 -20.50 -11.22
C ILE A 286 3.35 -21.79 -11.62
N PRO A 287 3.42 -22.14 -12.92
CA PRO A 287 4.17 -23.30 -13.36
C PRO A 287 5.65 -23.12 -13.06
N SER A 288 6.33 -24.22 -12.71
CA SER A 288 7.76 -24.22 -12.47
C SER A 288 8.49 -25.02 -13.56
N GLN A 289 9.57 -24.46 -14.09
CA GLN A 289 10.47 -25.18 -14.97
C GLN A 289 11.09 -26.39 -14.22
N PRO A 290 11.11 -27.59 -14.82
CA PRO A 290 11.76 -28.73 -14.19
C PRO A 290 13.26 -28.49 -14.00
N PHE A 291 13.75 -28.70 -12.77
CA PHE A 291 15.17 -28.58 -12.44
C PHE A 291 15.52 -29.64 -11.37
N SER A 292 16.60 -30.40 -11.58
CA SER A 292 16.98 -31.53 -10.72
C SER A 292 18.02 -31.20 -9.65
N ASP A 293 18.82 -30.18 -9.88
CA ASP A 293 19.94 -29.81 -9.01
C ASP A 293 19.55 -28.76 -7.96
N VAL A 294 20.54 -28.35 -7.16
CA VAL A 294 20.38 -27.20 -6.25
C VAL A 294 20.13 -25.96 -7.09
N LEU A 295 19.10 -25.20 -6.76
CA LEU A 295 18.72 -23.97 -7.45
C LEU A 295 19.54 -22.79 -6.95
N VAL A 296 19.66 -22.67 -5.63
CA VAL A 296 20.40 -21.58 -4.96
C VAL A 296 21.25 -22.14 -3.84
N HIS A 297 22.50 -21.69 -3.76
CA HIS A 297 23.39 -21.96 -2.63
C HIS A 297 23.82 -20.63 -1.99
N LEU A 298 23.39 -20.41 -0.75
CA LEU A 298 23.79 -19.28 0.07
C LEU A 298 24.90 -19.74 1.03
N THR A 299 26.10 -19.19 0.87
CA THR A 299 27.28 -19.44 1.72
C THR A 299 27.53 -18.32 2.73
N SER A 300 27.01 -17.13 2.48
CA SER A 300 27.04 -16.03 3.44
C SER A 300 26.05 -14.94 3.06
N LEU A 301 25.55 -14.22 4.06
CA LEU A 301 24.64 -13.08 3.87
C LEU A 301 25.28 -11.80 4.39
N LYS A 302 25.01 -10.70 3.69
CA LYS A 302 25.40 -9.36 4.12
C LYS A 302 24.27 -8.78 4.99
N THR A 303 24.58 -8.49 6.25
CA THR A 303 23.68 -7.78 7.17
C THR A 303 24.27 -6.41 7.49
N ILE A 304 23.41 -5.39 7.60
CA ILE A 304 23.82 -4.03 8.01
C ILE A 304 23.29 -3.81 9.42
N ARG A 305 24.19 -3.72 10.40
CA ARG A 305 23.85 -3.37 11.78
C ARG A 305 24.69 -2.19 12.22
N ASN A 306 24.07 -1.20 12.88
CA ASN A 306 24.77 -0.02 13.38
C ASN A 306 25.65 0.68 12.33
N HIS A 307 25.24 0.66 11.05
CA HIS A 307 25.99 1.23 9.91
C HIS A 307 27.28 0.49 9.52
N GLU A 308 27.54 -0.67 10.13
CA GLU A 308 28.61 -1.58 9.75
C GLU A 308 28.04 -2.74 8.94
N ALA A 309 28.57 -2.93 7.73
CA ALA A 309 28.24 -4.09 6.91
C ALA A 309 29.05 -5.29 7.38
N LYS A 310 28.36 -6.28 7.94
CA LYS A 310 28.95 -7.56 8.34
C LYS A 310 28.47 -8.65 7.39
N ARG A 311 29.36 -9.59 7.05
CA ARG A 311 29.00 -10.80 6.32
C ARG A 311 28.98 -11.95 7.31
N VAL A 312 27.87 -12.67 7.35
CA VAL A 312 27.65 -13.79 8.27
C VAL A 312 27.60 -15.05 7.43
N ASP A 313 28.44 -16.03 7.78
CA ASP A 313 28.50 -17.30 7.07
C ASP A 313 27.26 -18.13 7.36
N ILE A 314 26.67 -18.68 6.31
CA ILE A 314 25.53 -19.60 6.37
C ILE A 314 25.74 -20.73 5.37
N ASP A 315 25.06 -21.86 5.50
CA ASP A 315 25.08 -22.92 4.46
C ASP A 315 23.65 -23.34 4.15
N VAL A 316 23.00 -22.60 3.25
CA VAL A 316 21.62 -22.84 2.84
C VAL A 316 21.58 -23.25 1.37
N LYS A 317 21.06 -24.45 1.11
CA LYS A 317 20.91 -25.00 -0.25
C LYS A 317 19.43 -25.17 -0.53
N MET A 318 18.93 -24.41 -1.50
CA MET A 318 17.54 -24.46 -1.92
C MET A 318 17.40 -25.37 -3.14
N ARG A 319 16.46 -26.30 -3.06
CA ARG A 319 16.04 -27.20 -4.14
C ARG A 319 14.58 -26.93 -4.49
N LYS A 320 14.08 -27.63 -5.51
CA LYS A 320 12.66 -27.64 -5.89
C LYS A 320 11.78 -27.88 -4.65
N GLY A 321 10.77 -27.04 -4.45
CA GLY A 321 9.83 -27.07 -3.33
C GLY A 321 10.33 -26.42 -2.04
N ASN A 322 11.56 -25.86 -2.00
CA ASN A 322 12.04 -25.19 -0.79
C ASN A 322 11.61 -23.73 -0.74
N HIS A 323 10.96 -23.37 0.36
CA HIS A 323 10.50 -22.01 0.65
C HIS A 323 11.31 -21.41 1.80
N LEU A 324 11.91 -20.25 1.54
CA LEU A 324 12.74 -19.50 2.46
C LEU A 324 12.10 -18.14 2.75
N LEU A 325 11.84 -17.86 4.03
CA LEU A 325 11.46 -16.55 4.51
C LEU A 325 12.69 -15.79 5.02
N ILE A 326 12.88 -14.57 4.56
CA ILE A 326 13.90 -13.65 5.09
C ILE A 326 13.19 -12.56 5.89
N SER A 327 13.42 -12.55 7.21
CA SER A 327 12.86 -11.56 8.14
C SER A 327 13.95 -10.62 8.67
N GLY A 328 13.51 -9.49 9.21
CA GLY A 328 14.38 -8.49 9.84
C GLY A 328 13.81 -7.07 9.73
N PRO A 329 14.30 -6.13 10.56
CA PRO A 329 13.84 -4.75 10.59
C PRO A 329 14.16 -4.00 9.29
N ASN A 330 13.46 -2.89 9.06
CA ASN A 330 13.73 -2.00 7.93
C ASN A 330 15.17 -1.48 7.96
N GLY A 331 15.79 -1.36 6.79
CA GLY A 331 17.16 -0.87 6.66
C GLY A 331 18.28 -1.89 6.92
N ILE A 332 17.98 -3.13 7.32
CA ILE A 332 18.99 -4.18 7.57
C ILE A 332 19.65 -4.73 6.28
N GLY A 333 19.08 -4.41 5.11
CA GLY A 333 19.63 -4.76 3.80
C GLY A 333 18.86 -5.82 2.99
N LYS A 334 17.63 -6.20 3.38
CA LYS A 334 16.81 -7.25 2.72
C LYS A 334 16.67 -7.07 1.20
N SER A 335 16.17 -5.93 0.75
CA SER A 335 16.01 -5.63 -0.69
C SER A 335 17.36 -5.61 -1.44
N THR A 336 18.42 -5.15 -0.75
CA THR A 336 19.77 -5.17 -1.34
C THR A 336 20.26 -6.60 -1.54
N LEU A 337 20.05 -7.48 -0.55
CA LEU A 337 20.39 -8.89 -0.62
C LEU A 337 19.63 -9.60 -1.76
N LEU A 338 18.31 -9.40 -1.85
CA LEU A 338 17.50 -10.01 -2.90
C LEU A 338 17.93 -9.53 -4.30
N ARG A 339 18.24 -8.23 -4.43
CA ARG A 339 18.74 -7.66 -5.69
C ARG A 339 20.08 -8.26 -6.11
N THR A 340 21.07 -8.30 -5.21
CA THR A 340 22.39 -8.85 -5.53
C THR A 340 22.35 -10.35 -5.78
N LEU A 341 21.43 -11.07 -5.13
CA LEU A 341 21.16 -12.48 -5.40
C LEU A 341 20.59 -12.67 -6.82
N ALA A 342 19.53 -11.94 -7.17
CA ALA A 342 18.89 -12.06 -8.48
C ALA A 342 19.80 -11.64 -9.65
N GLU A 343 20.67 -10.65 -9.44
CA GLU A 343 21.65 -10.17 -10.42
C GLU A 343 22.92 -11.05 -10.50
N GLY A 344 23.08 -12.02 -9.59
CA GLY A 344 24.26 -12.89 -9.53
C GLY A 344 25.55 -12.17 -9.10
N THR A 345 25.42 -11.03 -8.42
CA THR A 345 26.55 -10.19 -7.97
C THR A 345 26.92 -10.41 -6.51
N ASP A 346 26.12 -11.15 -5.74
CA ASP A 346 26.45 -11.45 -4.34
C ASP A 346 27.54 -12.54 -4.23
N PRO A 347 28.69 -12.26 -3.58
CA PRO A 347 29.78 -13.23 -3.45
C PRO A 347 29.45 -14.43 -2.54
N GLY A 348 28.40 -14.34 -1.74
CA GLY A 348 27.93 -15.41 -0.84
C GLY A 348 26.64 -16.06 -1.29
N ALA A 349 26.17 -15.78 -2.50
CA ALA A 349 24.97 -16.40 -3.03
C ALA A 349 25.18 -16.78 -4.49
N LYS A 350 24.96 -18.06 -4.81
CA LYS A 350 25.13 -18.58 -6.17
C LYS A 350 23.84 -19.22 -6.66
N ILE A 351 23.31 -18.70 -7.75
CA ILE A 351 22.23 -19.32 -8.53
C ILE A 351 22.87 -20.25 -9.56
N THR A 352 22.37 -21.47 -9.68
CA THR A 352 22.88 -22.44 -10.65
C THR A 352 22.57 -22.01 -12.08
N GLU A 353 23.48 -22.27 -13.01
CA GLU A 353 23.30 -21.93 -14.43
C GLU A 353 22.07 -22.64 -15.02
N GLY A 354 21.28 -21.93 -15.82
CA GLY A 354 20.05 -22.45 -16.43
C GLY A 354 18.78 -22.31 -15.57
N VAL A 355 18.90 -21.86 -14.31
CA VAL A 355 17.75 -21.53 -13.46
C VAL A 355 17.06 -20.27 -13.99
N LYS A 356 15.78 -20.39 -14.38
CA LYS A 356 14.93 -19.23 -14.67
C LYS A 356 14.49 -18.56 -13.37
N VAL A 357 14.83 -17.29 -13.20
CA VAL A 357 14.52 -16.49 -12.00
C VAL A 357 13.37 -15.52 -12.30
N GLY A 358 12.30 -15.59 -11.52
CA GLY A 358 11.26 -14.56 -11.48
C GLY A 358 11.48 -13.69 -10.24
N TYR A 359 11.76 -12.38 -10.45
CA TYR A 359 12.00 -11.46 -9.34
C TYR A 359 10.92 -10.37 -9.29
N TYR A 360 10.11 -10.38 -8.22
CA TYR A 360 9.19 -9.31 -7.88
C TYR A 360 9.93 -8.26 -7.05
N ARG A 361 10.18 -7.10 -7.65
CA ARG A 361 10.82 -5.95 -7.00
C ARG A 361 9.77 -5.02 -6.41
N GLN A 362 10.01 -4.53 -5.20
CA GLN A 362 9.12 -3.57 -4.53
C GLN A 362 8.84 -2.32 -5.38
N ASP A 363 9.85 -1.82 -6.11
CA ASP A 363 9.74 -0.63 -6.96
C ASP A 363 9.29 -0.92 -8.40
N PHE A 364 8.97 -2.17 -8.73
CA PHE A 364 8.67 -2.65 -10.07
C PHE A 364 9.76 -2.42 -11.12
N SER A 365 11.00 -2.12 -10.74
CA SER A 365 12.11 -1.87 -11.67
C SER A 365 12.49 -3.08 -12.54
N GLY A 366 11.90 -4.25 -12.29
CA GLY A 366 11.99 -5.42 -13.16
C GLY A 366 11.08 -5.35 -14.39
N LEU A 367 10.13 -4.42 -14.43
CA LEU A 367 9.26 -4.17 -15.59
C LEU A 367 9.86 -3.04 -16.46
N ASP A 368 9.62 -3.13 -17.76
CA ASP A 368 9.98 -2.07 -18.72
C ASP A 368 8.85 -1.05 -18.80
N PHE A 369 9.07 0.14 -18.22
CA PHE A 369 8.05 1.18 -18.04
C PHE A 369 7.60 1.84 -19.36
N ASP A 370 8.45 1.78 -20.38
CA ASP A 370 8.20 2.39 -21.68
C ASP A 370 7.35 1.49 -22.59
N LYS A 371 7.31 0.19 -22.28
CA LYS A 371 6.51 -0.81 -23.01
C LYS A 371 5.07 -0.85 -22.53
N SER A 372 4.19 -1.32 -23.41
CA SER A 372 2.82 -1.67 -23.00
C SER A 372 2.80 -2.95 -22.16
N ALA A 373 1.77 -3.11 -21.32
CA ALA A 373 1.63 -4.32 -20.52
C ALA A 373 1.57 -5.59 -21.40
N TYR A 374 0.99 -5.49 -22.59
CA TYR A 374 1.01 -6.56 -23.59
C TYR A 374 2.43 -6.94 -24.01
N GLN A 375 3.27 -5.96 -24.34
CA GLN A 375 4.65 -6.19 -24.78
C GLN A 375 5.51 -6.81 -23.66
N VAL A 376 5.23 -6.47 -22.41
CA VAL A 376 5.91 -7.07 -21.25
C VAL A 376 5.52 -8.54 -21.05
N LEU A 377 4.24 -8.88 -21.23
CA LEU A 377 3.78 -10.28 -21.22
C LEU A 377 4.32 -11.06 -22.42
N GLU A 378 4.38 -10.44 -23.60
CA GLU A 378 4.96 -11.04 -24.80
C GLU A 378 6.45 -11.37 -24.60
N ALA A 379 7.23 -10.44 -24.02
CA ALA A 379 8.64 -10.64 -23.71
C ALA A 379 8.90 -11.69 -22.62
N SER A 380 7.86 -12.07 -21.87
CA SER A 380 7.92 -13.09 -20.83
C SER A 380 7.82 -14.52 -21.38
N MET A 381 7.54 -14.68 -22.68
CA MET A 381 7.41 -15.97 -23.36
C MET A 381 8.55 -16.18 -24.35
N GLU A 382 9.08 -17.40 -24.44
CA GLU A 382 10.04 -17.76 -25.50
C GLU A 382 9.37 -17.76 -26.88
N VAL A 383 8.11 -18.21 -26.95
CA VAL A 383 7.29 -18.22 -28.15
C VAL A 383 6.00 -17.47 -27.84
N PRO A 384 5.82 -16.25 -28.35
CA PRO A 384 4.60 -15.48 -28.14
C PRO A 384 3.34 -16.19 -28.64
N ASP A 385 2.33 -16.24 -27.78
CA ASP A 385 0.99 -16.71 -28.13
C ASP A 385 -0.03 -15.70 -27.62
N ASN A 386 -0.66 -14.98 -28.56
CA ASN A 386 -1.62 -13.92 -28.27
C ASN A 386 -2.84 -14.43 -27.48
N GLU A 387 -3.27 -15.67 -27.71
CA GLU A 387 -4.41 -16.26 -27.01
C GLU A 387 -4.02 -16.54 -25.55
N MET A 388 -2.83 -17.14 -25.34
CA MET A 388 -2.29 -17.41 -24.01
C MET A 388 -2.03 -16.12 -23.21
N ILE A 389 -1.48 -15.08 -23.85
CA ILE A 389 -1.23 -13.77 -23.24
C ILE A 389 -2.55 -13.17 -22.76
N ARG A 390 -3.56 -13.08 -23.64
CA ARG A 390 -4.86 -12.49 -23.30
C ARG A 390 -5.59 -13.31 -22.24
N ARG A 391 -5.51 -14.64 -22.29
CA ARG A 391 -6.10 -15.53 -21.29
C ARG A 391 -5.47 -15.32 -19.92
N THR A 392 -4.14 -15.24 -19.86
CA THR A 392 -3.39 -15.01 -18.62
C THR A 392 -3.68 -13.61 -18.08
N ALA A 393 -3.62 -12.58 -18.91
CA ALA A 393 -3.97 -11.21 -18.53
C ALA A 393 -5.38 -11.12 -17.93
N ALA A 394 -6.37 -11.76 -18.56
CA ALA A 394 -7.74 -11.78 -18.05
C ALA A 394 -7.89 -12.50 -16.69
N GLN A 395 -7.03 -13.48 -16.38
CA GLN A 395 -7.00 -14.14 -15.07
C GLN A 395 -6.58 -13.18 -13.95
N PHE A 396 -5.71 -12.23 -14.28
CA PHE A 396 -5.21 -11.17 -13.39
C PHE A 396 -5.96 -9.84 -13.55
N LEU A 397 -7.17 -9.86 -14.12
CA LEU A 397 -8.03 -8.68 -14.31
C LEU A 397 -7.40 -7.56 -15.17
N LEU A 398 -6.41 -7.90 -16.00
CA LEU A 398 -5.80 -6.99 -16.97
C LEU A 398 -6.61 -7.06 -18.27
N ASP A 399 -7.47 -6.07 -18.49
CA ASP A 399 -8.34 -5.99 -19.66
C ASP A 399 -7.62 -5.47 -20.92
N SER A 400 -8.38 -5.29 -22.00
CA SER A 400 -7.81 -4.83 -23.28
C SER A 400 -7.23 -3.42 -23.22
N ASP A 401 -7.73 -2.58 -22.31
CA ASP A 401 -7.24 -1.22 -22.14
C ASP A 401 -5.94 -1.25 -21.33
N ALA A 402 -5.93 -1.97 -20.20
CA ALA A 402 -4.72 -2.20 -19.41
C ALA A 402 -3.58 -2.80 -20.25
N LEU A 403 -3.89 -3.73 -21.17
CA LEU A 403 -2.90 -4.32 -22.09
C LEU A 403 -2.28 -3.32 -23.08
N ARG A 404 -3.02 -2.27 -23.47
CA ARG A 404 -2.55 -1.23 -24.39
C ARG A 404 -1.79 -0.11 -23.68
N THR A 405 -2.10 0.10 -22.40
CA THR A 405 -1.47 1.12 -21.56
C THR A 405 0.00 0.82 -21.33
N GLN A 406 0.82 1.88 -21.33
CA GLN A 406 2.23 1.80 -20.94
C GLN A 406 2.36 1.43 -19.47
N VAL A 407 3.33 0.58 -19.14
CA VAL A 407 3.51 0.11 -17.77
C VAL A 407 3.70 1.27 -16.80
N GLY A 408 4.40 2.34 -17.18
CA GLY A 408 4.55 3.51 -16.31
C GLY A 408 3.23 4.12 -15.83
N SER A 409 2.21 4.11 -16.67
CA SER A 409 0.89 4.69 -16.39
C SER A 409 -0.07 3.73 -15.69
N LEU A 410 0.29 2.46 -15.50
CA LEU A 410 -0.52 1.52 -14.72
C LEU A 410 -0.48 1.87 -13.23
N SER A 411 -1.59 1.58 -12.53
CA SER A 411 -1.61 1.65 -11.07
C SER A 411 -0.62 0.64 -10.47
N GLU A 412 -0.14 0.88 -9.26
CA GLU A 412 0.78 -0.04 -8.58
C GLU A 412 0.18 -1.44 -8.40
N GLY A 413 -1.13 -1.53 -8.13
CA GLY A 413 -1.84 -2.82 -8.07
C GLY A 413 -1.87 -3.53 -9.41
N GLN A 414 -2.11 -2.80 -10.51
CA GLN A 414 -2.04 -3.37 -11.86
C GLN A 414 -0.62 -3.81 -12.23
N LYS A 415 0.42 -3.06 -11.84
CA LYS A 415 1.82 -3.46 -12.01
C LYS A 415 2.14 -4.75 -11.24
N GLY A 416 1.65 -4.86 -10.00
CA GLY A 416 1.79 -6.08 -9.21
C GLY A 416 1.11 -7.29 -9.85
N LEU A 417 -0.14 -7.15 -10.29
CA LEU A 417 -0.85 -8.20 -11.01
C LEU A 417 -0.20 -8.57 -12.35
N LEU A 418 0.38 -7.59 -13.05
CA LEU A 418 1.19 -7.80 -14.25
C LEU A 418 2.43 -8.64 -13.96
N CYS A 419 3.14 -8.41 -12.85
CA CYS A 419 4.26 -9.26 -12.45
C CYS A 419 3.84 -10.72 -12.24
N PHE A 420 2.71 -10.98 -11.56
CA PHE A 420 2.21 -12.35 -11.40
C PHE A 420 1.83 -12.99 -12.73
N ALA A 421 1.20 -12.23 -13.64
CA ALA A 421 0.93 -12.68 -15.00
C ALA A 421 2.23 -13.03 -15.76
N CYS A 422 3.29 -12.22 -15.62
CA CYS A 422 4.61 -12.53 -16.15
C CYS A 422 5.16 -13.83 -15.60
N PHE A 423 5.09 -14.07 -14.29
CA PHE A 423 5.59 -15.32 -13.69
C PHE A 423 4.86 -16.55 -14.19
N VAL A 424 3.54 -16.46 -14.41
CA VAL A 424 2.77 -17.55 -15.01
C VAL A 424 3.27 -17.90 -16.42
N LEU A 425 3.63 -16.89 -17.22
CA LEU A 425 4.15 -17.06 -18.58
C LEU A 425 5.62 -17.48 -18.62
N GLN A 426 6.45 -16.98 -17.69
CA GLN A 426 7.89 -17.23 -17.63
C GLN A 426 8.23 -18.64 -17.17
N THR A 427 7.35 -19.28 -16.40
CA THR A 427 7.56 -20.60 -15.79
C THR A 427 8.86 -20.69 -14.95
N PRO A 428 9.12 -19.77 -14.00
CA PRO A 428 10.40 -19.71 -13.31
C PRO A 428 10.68 -20.98 -12.48
N SER A 429 11.95 -21.31 -12.29
CA SER A 429 12.40 -22.34 -11.35
C SER A 429 12.61 -21.79 -9.94
N LEU A 430 12.94 -20.49 -9.85
CA LEU A 430 13.16 -19.75 -8.61
C LEU A 430 12.31 -18.47 -8.64
N LEU A 431 11.50 -18.27 -7.60
CA LEU A 431 10.80 -17.03 -7.35
C LEU A 431 11.45 -16.27 -6.19
N ILE A 432 11.66 -14.98 -6.40
CA ILE A 432 12.16 -14.05 -5.38
C ILE A 432 11.14 -12.92 -5.25
N PHE A 433 10.67 -12.65 -4.03
CA PHE A 433 9.68 -11.61 -3.75
C PHE A 433 10.18 -10.65 -2.68
N ASP A 434 10.19 -9.36 -3.03
CA ASP A 434 10.50 -8.25 -2.12
C ASP A 434 9.23 -7.46 -1.82
N GLU A 435 8.66 -7.67 -0.63
CA GLU A 435 7.44 -7.03 -0.12
C GLU A 435 6.24 -7.02 -1.10
N PRO A 436 5.79 -8.19 -1.59
CA PRO A 436 4.71 -8.27 -2.58
C PRO A 436 3.35 -7.73 -2.10
N THR A 437 3.18 -7.58 -0.79
CA THR A 437 1.93 -7.14 -0.18
C THR A 437 1.69 -5.63 -0.28
N ASN A 438 2.75 -4.83 -0.43
CA ASN A 438 2.65 -3.36 -0.32
C ASN A 438 1.77 -2.71 -1.39
N HIS A 439 1.72 -3.30 -2.56
CA HIS A 439 1.05 -2.71 -3.73
C HIS A 439 -0.18 -3.52 -4.18
N ILE A 440 -0.45 -4.66 -3.54
CA ILE A 440 -1.53 -5.56 -3.93
C ILE A 440 -2.75 -5.33 -3.03
N ASN A 441 -3.93 -5.22 -3.63
CA ASN A 441 -5.18 -5.12 -2.88
C ASN A 441 -5.37 -6.34 -1.97
N PHE A 442 -5.72 -6.11 -0.70
CA PHE A 442 -5.88 -7.13 0.34
C PHE A 442 -6.75 -8.32 -0.10
N ARG A 443 -7.74 -8.11 -0.97
CA ARG A 443 -8.62 -9.17 -1.47
C ARG A 443 -7.92 -10.23 -2.33
N HIS A 444 -6.81 -9.87 -2.98
CA HIS A 444 -6.03 -10.78 -3.81
C HIS A 444 -4.99 -11.56 -3.01
N LEU A 445 -4.61 -11.04 -1.83
CA LEU A 445 -3.56 -11.63 -1.00
C LEU A 445 -3.82 -13.10 -0.66
N PRO A 446 -5.03 -13.54 -0.26
CA PRO A 446 -5.26 -14.95 0.01
C PRO A 446 -5.14 -15.85 -1.22
N VAL A 447 -5.48 -15.33 -2.41
CA VAL A 447 -5.34 -16.11 -3.66
C VAL A 447 -3.87 -16.23 -4.05
N ILE A 448 -3.13 -15.14 -3.92
CA ILE A 448 -1.68 -15.11 -4.18
C ILE A 448 -0.94 -16.00 -3.18
N ALA A 449 -1.28 -15.91 -1.89
CA ALA A 449 -0.65 -16.73 -0.85
C ALA A 449 -0.85 -18.22 -1.13
N ARG A 450 -2.07 -18.66 -1.47
CA ARG A 450 -2.32 -20.05 -1.91
C ARG A 450 -1.52 -20.44 -3.15
N ALA A 451 -1.37 -19.54 -4.12
CA ALA A 451 -0.60 -19.82 -5.33
C ALA A 451 0.91 -19.95 -5.04
N LEU A 452 1.43 -19.18 -4.07
CA LEU A 452 2.81 -19.26 -3.61
C LEU A 452 3.05 -20.49 -2.71
N ASP A 453 2.10 -20.84 -1.86
CA ASP A 453 2.15 -22.05 -1.02
C ASP A 453 2.17 -23.33 -1.87
N ALA A 454 1.36 -23.37 -2.93
CA ALA A 454 1.32 -24.47 -3.87
C ALA A 454 2.43 -24.47 -4.93
N TYR A 455 3.34 -23.48 -4.90
CA TYR A 455 4.38 -23.35 -5.92
C TYR A 455 5.42 -24.47 -5.77
N GLU A 456 5.64 -25.24 -6.84
CA GLU A 456 6.57 -26.36 -6.77
C GLU A 456 8.05 -25.97 -6.93
N GLY A 457 8.37 -24.73 -7.30
CA GLY A 457 9.76 -24.27 -7.47
C GLY A 457 10.43 -23.90 -6.13
N ALA A 458 11.55 -23.18 -6.18
CA ALA A 458 12.10 -22.56 -4.97
C ALA A 458 11.52 -21.16 -4.77
N LEU A 459 11.18 -20.80 -3.54
CA LEU A 459 10.61 -19.49 -3.18
C LEU A 459 11.48 -18.80 -2.14
N ILE A 460 11.89 -17.56 -2.40
CA ILE A 460 12.50 -16.66 -1.42
C ILE A 460 11.56 -15.46 -1.23
N LEU A 461 11.04 -15.29 -0.02
CA LEU A 461 10.11 -14.20 0.31
C LEU A 461 10.71 -13.27 1.38
N VAL A 462 10.60 -11.97 1.14
CA VAL A 462 10.66 -10.92 2.16
C VAL A 462 9.26 -10.30 2.25
N SER A 463 8.64 -10.35 3.43
CA SER A 463 7.37 -9.66 3.68
C SER A 463 7.24 -9.27 5.15
N HIS A 464 6.70 -8.09 5.40
CA HIS A 464 6.30 -7.62 6.74
C HIS A 464 4.86 -7.98 7.13
N ALA A 465 4.05 -8.52 6.21
CA ALA A 465 2.64 -8.81 6.43
C ALA A 465 2.44 -10.19 7.12
N PRO A 466 2.14 -10.25 8.44
CA PRO A 466 2.17 -11.51 9.18
C PRO A 466 1.10 -12.49 8.69
N ASP A 467 -0.07 -12.00 8.33
CA ASP A 467 -1.18 -12.86 7.90
C ASP A 467 -0.95 -13.46 6.51
N PHE A 468 -0.30 -12.71 5.61
CA PHE A 468 0.12 -13.24 4.31
C PHE A 468 1.21 -14.32 4.47
N VAL A 469 2.19 -14.08 5.35
CA VAL A 469 3.27 -15.03 5.63
C VAL A 469 2.74 -16.31 6.27
N LYS A 470 1.74 -16.22 7.17
CA LYS A 470 1.13 -17.40 7.82
C LYS A 470 0.41 -18.33 6.84
N GLU A 471 -0.04 -17.83 5.70
CA GLU A 471 -0.73 -18.62 4.68
C GLU A 471 0.23 -19.43 3.79
N ILE A 472 1.55 -19.24 3.92
CA ILE A 472 2.57 -19.88 3.09
C ILE A 472 3.47 -20.76 3.97
N HIS A 473 3.65 -22.02 3.56
CA HIS A 473 4.64 -22.91 4.15
C HIS A 473 6.07 -22.43 3.88
N PHE A 474 6.90 -22.35 4.92
CA PHE A 474 8.34 -22.09 4.83
C PHE A 474 9.14 -23.21 5.49
N ASP A 475 10.08 -23.79 4.75
CA ASP A 475 11.03 -24.78 5.27
C ASP A 475 12.10 -24.13 6.16
N GLN A 476 12.46 -22.89 5.85
CA GLN A 476 13.51 -22.16 6.54
C GLN A 476 13.11 -20.70 6.73
N ILE A 477 13.50 -20.16 7.89
CA ILE A 477 13.33 -18.75 8.23
C ILE A 477 14.70 -18.21 8.63
N ILE A 478 15.15 -17.16 7.95
CA ILE A 478 16.38 -16.46 8.29
C ILE A 478 16.02 -15.08 8.80
N ASP A 479 16.29 -14.85 10.08
CA ASP A 479 16.19 -13.51 10.67
C ASP A 479 17.55 -12.80 10.61
N LEU A 480 17.65 -11.78 9.76
CA LEU A 480 18.84 -10.97 9.62
C LEU A 480 19.14 -10.18 10.92
N ALA A 481 18.16 -9.96 11.80
CA ALA A 481 18.33 -9.31 13.09
C ALA A 481 18.98 -10.23 14.15
N VAL A 482 19.07 -11.53 13.89
CA VAL A 482 19.70 -12.52 14.78
C VAL A 482 21.08 -12.96 14.28
N LEU A 483 21.34 -12.88 12.97
CA LEU A 483 22.66 -13.09 12.32
C LEU A 483 23.65 -11.92 12.46
#